data_AF-A0A7X3Z6A2-F1
#
_entry.id   AF-A0A7X3Z6A2-F1
#
_cell.length_a   1.000
_cell.length_b   1.000
_cell.length_c   1.000
_cell.angle_alpha   90.00
_cell.angle_beta   90.00
_cell.angle_gamma   90.00
#
_symmetry.space_group_name_H-M   'P 1'
#
loop_
_entity.id
_entity.type
_entity.pdbx_description
1 polymer ?
#
loop_
_entity_poly.entity_id
_entity_poly.type
_entity_poly.pdbx_seq_one_letter_code
_entity_poly.pdbx_strand_id
1 'polypeptide(L)'
;YYTGTYANRKFTPERHGRMAFGETNFSNRTGNLNECQTLLDGNGRRVMFGRLSEGRYGYIQRASGWSGIMGLPIELTMGEEGELHLNPVEELEALRRNPVSLSDIQLAGDSSITLDGVRGNRLEIRAVFSWETAEEFGLSVCCSPDGAEQTMIRFNVNPNDSTQPQDRLGPDRLLVLDVTRSSVSQEVKNRESQRCTVAHSYGETIELRVFVDRSVVEVFAQGGHYLGKRIYPARPDSLGVQIFSLGGDATLHSLEAWEMDAIWPI
;
A
#
# COMPACT_ATOMS: atom_id res chain seq x y z
N TYR A 1 9.04 15.49 3.66
CA TYR A 1 9.65 16.23 2.55
C TYR A 1 9.21 17.68 2.64
N TYR A 2 9.97 18.57 2.02
CA TYR A 2 9.58 19.97 1.84
C TYR A 2 9.61 20.27 0.35
N THR A 3 8.59 20.97 -0.14
CA THR A 3 8.60 21.58 -1.47
C THR A 3 8.74 23.10 -1.30
N GLY A 4 9.36 23.75 -2.27
CA GLY A 4 9.63 25.17 -2.24
C GLY A 4 10.72 25.58 -3.21
N THR A 5 11.18 26.81 -3.07
CA THR A 5 12.12 27.43 -4.00
C THR A 5 13.57 27.29 -3.54
N TYR A 6 14.48 27.01 -4.48
CA TYR A 6 15.92 27.04 -4.25
C TYR A 6 16.57 28.13 -5.10
N ALA A 7 17.10 29.15 -4.44
CA ALA A 7 17.79 30.26 -5.11
C ALA A 7 18.94 30.77 -4.23
N ASN A 8 20.01 31.29 -4.84
CA ASN A 8 21.14 31.88 -4.11
C ASN A 8 21.72 30.94 -3.03
N ARG A 9 21.83 29.65 -3.35
CA ARG A 9 22.29 28.58 -2.43
C ARG A 9 21.42 28.40 -1.18
N LYS A 10 20.18 28.88 -1.18
CA LYS A 10 19.23 28.79 -0.08
C LYS A 10 17.94 28.12 -0.54
N PHE A 11 17.49 27.14 0.25
CA PHE A 11 16.16 26.55 0.12
C PHE A 11 15.17 27.30 1.02
N THR A 12 14.04 27.72 0.46
CA THR A 12 12.92 28.32 1.19
C THR A 12 11.75 27.34 1.16
N PRO A 13 11.42 26.67 2.28
CA PRO A 13 10.30 25.74 2.31
C PRO A 13 8.98 26.50 2.21
N GLU A 14 8.08 26.01 1.37
CA GLU A 14 6.74 26.57 1.15
C GLU A 14 5.66 25.59 1.65
N ARG A 15 5.88 24.29 1.47
CA ARG A 15 4.99 23.23 1.95
C ARG A 15 5.81 22.13 2.64
N HIS A 16 5.19 21.48 3.62
CA HIS A 16 5.68 20.28 4.27
C HIS A 16 4.72 19.12 4.03
N GLY A 17 5.25 17.96 3.67
CA GLY A 17 4.49 16.72 3.51
C GLY A 17 5.25 15.52 4.04
N ARG A 18 4.57 14.38 4.19
CA ARG A 18 5.18 13.09 4.55
C ARG A 18 5.17 12.17 3.34
N MET A 19 6.30 11.52 3.08
CA MET A 19 6.53 10.70 1.88
C MET A 19 6.20 9.23 2.13
N ALA A 20 6.63 8.71 3.27
CA ALA A 20 6.37 7.36 3.72
C ALA A 20 5.88 7.44 5.15
N PHE A 21 4.80 6.73 5.42
CA PHE A 21 4.14 6.79 6.71
C PHE A 21 4.48 5.56 7.52
N GLY A 22 5.21 5.76 8.61
CA GLY A 22 5.33 4.77 9.67
C GLY A 22 5.03 5.48 10.97
N GLU A 23 3.93 5.12 11.61
CA GLU A 23 3.94 5.22 13.06
C GLU A 23 5.02 4.27 13.53
N THR A 24 5.98 4.83 14.24
CA THR A 24 6.99 4.04 14.92
C THR A 24 7.14 4.69 16.27
N ASN A 25 6.92 3.93 17.33
CA ASN A 25 7.70 4.17 18.53
C ASN A 25 9.17 4.28 18.09
N PHE A 26 9.79 5.44 18.31
CA PHE A 26 11.06 5.89 17.72
C PHE A 26 12.21 4.87 17.83
N SER A 27 12.07 3.82 18.64
CA SER A 27 13.03 2.75 18.87
C SER A 27 13.01 1.62 17.82
N ASN A 28 11.99 1.45 16.97
CA ASN A 28 11.96 0.29 16.06
C ASN A 28 11.23 0.57 14.74
N ARG A 29 11.94 1.14 13.75
CA ARG A 29 11.48 1.24 12.35
C ARG A 29 11.51 -0.12 11.66
N THR A 30 10.74 -1.08 12.15
CA THR A 30 10.73 -2.46 11.66
C THR A 30 9.86 -2.57 10.42
N GLY A 31 10.41 -3.09 9.33
CA GLY A 31 9.62 -3.38 8.14
C GLY A 31 9.24 -2.16 7.29
N ASN A 32 9.76 -0.96 7.54
CA ASN A 32 9.26 0.29 6.95
C ASN A 32 10.27 0.89 5.95
N LEU A 33 9.76 1.66 4.98
CA LEU A 33 10.60 2.38 4.02
C LEU A 33 11.40 3.47 4.75
N ASN A 34 12.71 3.53 4.47
CA ASN A 34 13.62 4.51 5.03
C ASN A 34 14.83 4.72 4.09
N GLU A 35 15.71 5.66 4.46
CA GLU A 35 17.00 5.86 3.79
C GLU A 35 16.88 6.09 2.27
N CYS A 36 15.81 6.77 1.85
CA CYS A 36 15.54 6.99 0.43
C CYS A 36 16.61 7.87 -0.23
N GLN A 37 17.01 7.46 -1.43
CA GLN A 37 17.89 8.20 -2.33
C GLN A 37 17.20 8.40 -3.67
N THR A 38 17.55 9.47 -4.37
CA THR A 38 16.97 9.77 -5.68
C THR A 38 18.07 10.02 -6.71
N LEU A 39 17.79 9.66 -7.96
CA LEU A 39 18.64 9.88 -9.11
C LEU A 39 17.83 10.43 -10.28
N LEU A 40 18.51 11.10 -11.20
CA LEU A 40 17.95 11.41 -12.52
C LEU A 40 18.27 10.25 -13.45
N ASP A 41 17.26 9.76 -14.16
CA ASP A 41 17.48 8.79 -15.23
C ASP A 41 17.85 9.47 -16.55
N GLY A 42 18.04 8.68 -17.61
CA GLY A 42 18.39 9.18 -18.95
C GLY A 42 17.30 10.02 -19.62
N ASN A 43 16.06 9.97 -19.12
CA ASN A 43 14.90 10.70 -19.63
C ASN A 43 14.59 11.96 -18.79
N GLY A 44 15.39 12.23 -17.75
CA GLY A 44 15.18 13.36 -16.86
C GLY A 44 14.15 13.13 -15.76
N ARG A 45 13.64 11.90 -15.59
CA ARG A 45 12.73 11.55 -14.48
C ARG A 45 13.52 11.49 -13.18
N ARG A 46 12.89 11.93 -12.09
CA ARG A 46 13.43 11.79 -10.73
C ARG A 46 12.98 10.47 -10.15
N VAL A 47 13.85 9.47 -10.11
CA VAL A 47 13.52 8.15 -9.57
C VAL A 47 14.08 7.99 -8.16
N MET A 48 13.23 7.58 -7.23
CA MET A 48 13.55 7.30 -5.85
C MET A 48 13.68 5.79 -5.61
N PHE A 49 14.67 5.43 -4.82
CA PHE A 49 14.86 4.10 -4.27
C PHE A 49 14.95 4.23 -2.75
N GLY A 50 14.27 3.36 -2.01
CA GLY A 50 14.34 3.36 -0.56
C GLY A 50 14.51 1.96 0.00
N ARG A 51 15.12 1.87 1.18
CA ARG A 51 15.33 0.61 1.87
C ARG A 51 14.12 0.28 2.73
N LEU A 52 13.59 -0.92 2.58
CA LEU A 52 12.66 -1.52 3.54
C LEU A 52 13.47 -2.31 4.56
N SER A 53 13.48 -1.82 5.80
CA SER A 53 14.15 -2.50 6.91
C SER A 53 13.52 -3.87 7.18
N GLU A 54 14.28 -4.78 7.76
CA GLU A 54 13.82 -6.14 8.04
C GLU A 54 12.71 -6.21 9.11
N GLY A 55 11.77 -7.14 8.94
CA GLY A 55 10.60 -7.38 9.79
C GLY A 55 10.73 -8.56 10.77
N ARG A 56 11.76 -9.41 10.61
CA ARG A 56 12.04 -10.59 11.46
C ARG A 56 13.06 -10.30 12.55
N TYR A 57 13.14 -11.18 13.55
CA TYR A 57 14.18 -11.10 14.58
C TYR A 57 15.59 -11.34 14.01
N GLY A 58 16.60 -10.69 14.60
CA GLY A 58 17.98 -10.69 14.08
C GLY A 58 18.61 -12.06 13.87
N TYR A 59 18.26 -13.07 14.68
CA TYR A 59 18.78 -14.43 14.51
C TYR A 59 18.23 -15.11 13.24
N ILE A 60 16.99 -14.82 12.86
CA ILE A 60 16.37 -15.30 11.61
C ILE A 60 16.98 -14.61 10.40
N GLN A 61 17.28 -13.32 10.51
CA GLN A 61 17.97 -12.58 9.45
C GLN A 61 19.33 -13.22 9.14
N ARG A 62 20.12 -13.49 10.19
CA ARG A 62 21.41 -14.17 10.07
C ARG A 62 21.28 -15.57 9.48
N ALA A 63 20.31 -16.34 9.94
CA ALA A 63 20.04 -17.69 9.41
C ALA A 63 19.60 -17.67 7.94
N SER A 64 18.88 -16.62 7.51
CA SER A 64 18.42 -16.46 6.12
C SER A 64 19.53 -16.05 5.17
N GLY A 65 20.64 -15.50 5.66
CA GLY A 65 21.74 -14.98 4.84
C GLY A 65 21.50 -13.60 4.22
N TRP A 66 20.38 -12.93 4.55
CA TRP A 66 20.05 -11.60 4.05
C TRP A 66 19.15 -10.84 5.05
N SER A 67 19.11 -9.51 4.92
CA SER A 67 18.32 -8.63 5.79
C SER A 67 17.88 -7.37 5.08
N GLY A 68 16.56 -7.16 5.01
CA GLY A 68 15.96 -6.01 4.33
C GLY A 68 16.04 -6.11 2.81
N ILE A 69 15.31 -5.23 2.13
CA ILE A 69 15.29 -5.12 0.67
C ILE A 69 15.26 -3.65 0.25
N MET A 70 15.44 -3.39 -1.04
CA MET A 70 14.96 -2.15 -1.64
C MET A 70 13.47 -2.29 -1.94
N GLY A 71 12.69 -1.24 -1.69
CA GLY A 71 11.32 -1.14 -2.19
C GLY A 71 11.31 -0.90 -3.70
N LEU A 72 10.12 -0.74 -4.26
CA LEU A 72 9.97 -0.46 -5.69
C LEU A 72 10.66 0.86 -6.07
N PRO A 73 11.16 0.98 -7.31
CA PRO A 73 11.55 2.27 -7.85
C PRO A 73 10.30 3.14 -8.00
N ILE A 74 10.37 4.37 -7.48
CA ILE A 74 9.25 5.32 -7.46
C ILE A 74 9.65 6.57 -8.23
N GLU A 75 8.93 6.88 -9.31
CA GLU A 75 9.02 8.18 -9.96
C GLU A 75 8.38 9.27 -9.08
N LEU A 76 9.13 10.36 -8.90
CA LEU A 76 8.69 11.54 -8.17
C LEU A 76 8.27 12.62 -9.15
N THR A 77 7.00 13.02 -9.10
CA THR A 77 6.44 14.14 -9.87
C THR A 77 5.85 15.20 -8.93
N MET A 78 5.62 16.40 -9.45
CA MET A 78 4.96 17.48 -8.70
C MET A 78 3.51 17.56 -9.17
N GLY A 79 2.57 17.57 -8.23
CA GLY A 79 1.17 17.86 -8.51
C GLY A 79 0.91 19.37 -8.66
N GLU A 80 -0.31 19.71 -9.05
CA GLU A 80 -0.71 21.08 -9.37
C GLU A 80 -0.67 22.02 -8.15
N GLU A 81 -0.88 21.50 -6.94
CA GLU A 81 -0.83 22.27 -5.69
C GLU A 81 0.54 22.22 -5.00
N GLY A 82 1.57 21.79 -5.74
CA GLY A 82 2.94 21.70 -5.24
C GLY A 82 3.19 20.55 -4.26
N GLU A 83 2.30 19.56 -4.24
CA GLU A 83 2.46 18.30 -3.54
C GLU A 83 3.36 17.33 -4.32
N LEU A 84 4.04 16.44 -3.59
CA LEU A 84 4.90 15.44 -4.22
C LEU A 84 4.08 14.18 -4.51
N HIS A 85 4.09 13.75 -5.75
CA HIS A 85 3.50 12.51 -6.21
C HIS A 85 4.52 11.37 -6.23
N LEU A 86 4.08 10.18 -5.85
CA LEU A 86 4.87 8.95 -5.78
C LEU A 86 4.21 7.92 -6.69
N ASN A 87 4.81 7.68 -7.85
CA ASN A 87 4.30 6.75 -8.85
C ASN A 87 5.24 5.55 -9.00
N PRO A 88 4.75 4.31 -8.98
CA PRO A 88 5.57 3.17 -9.40
C PRO A 88 6.03 3.39 -10.84
N VAL A 89 7.30 3.15 -11.13
CA VAL A 89 7.85 3.33 -12.49
C VAL A 89 7.15 2.43 -13.49
N GLU A 90 6.95 2.91 -14.71
CA GLU A 90 6.27 2.18 -15.79
C GLU A 90 7.02 0.90 -16.22
N GLU A 91 8.33 0.82 -15.99
CA GLU A 91 9.12 -0.37 -16.32
C GLU A 91 8.66 -1.63 -15.57
N LEU A 92 7.97 -1.48 -14.43
CA LEU A 92 7.37 -2.60 -13.71
C LEU A 92 6.34 -3.35 -14.56
N GLU A 93 5.70 -2.69 -15.53
CA GLU A 93 4.69 -3.29 -16.39
C GLU A 93 5.26 -4.41 -17.27
N ALA A 94 6.56 -4.40 -17.56
CA ALA A 94 7.23 -5.48 -18.30
C ALA A 94 7.20 -6.84 -17.56
N LEU A 95 6.99 -6.81 -16.23
CA LEU A 95 6.89 -8.00 -15.39
C LEU A 95 5.47 -8.59 -15.33
N ARG A 96 4.46 -7.87 -15.83
CA ARG A 96 3.06 -8.32 -15.77
C ARG A 96 2.83 -9.58 -16.59
N ARG A 97 2.17 -10.56 -15.99
CA ARG A 97 1.72 -11.80 -16.62
C ARG A 97 0.28 -12.11 -16.20
N ASN A 98 -0.37 -12.98 -16.96
CA ASN A 98 -1.67 -13.56 -16.59
C ASN A 98 -2.69 -12.50 -16.14
N PRO A 99 -3.06 -11.54 -17.01
CA PRO A 99 -3.97 -10.46 -16.63
C PRO A 99 -5.34 -11.00 -16.23
N VAL A 100 -5.88 -10.46 -15.15
CA VAL A 100 -7.25 -10.68 -14.68
C VAL A 100 -7.96 -9.33 -14.59
N SER A 101 -9.19 -9.26 -15.05
CA SER A 101 -10.03 -8.07 -14.95
C SER A 101 -11.39 -8.43 -14.37
N LEU A 102 -11.82 -7.66 -13.37
CA LEU A 102 -13.11 -7.75 -12.70
C LEU A 102 -13.72 -6.34 -12.66
N SER A 103 -15.03 -6.24 -12.73
CA SER A 103 -15.72 -4.95 -12.66
C SER A 103 -17.06 -5.06 -11.94
N ASP A 104 -17.52 -3.91 -11.45
CA ASP A 104 -18.87 -3.70 -10.91
C ASP A 104 -19.30 -4.71 -9.84
N ILE A 105 -18.38 -5.02 -8.91
CA ILE A 105 -18.67 -5.91 -7.78
C ILE A 105 -19.25 -5.08 -6.64
N GLN A 106 -20.49 -5.40 -6.28
CA GLN A 106 -21.18 -4.83 -5.13
C GLN A 106 -20.74 -5.54 -3.84
N LEU A 107 -20.37 -4.74 -2.84
CA LEU A 107 -19.99 -5.21 -1.51
C LEU A 107 -21.06 -4.76 -0.53
N ALA A 108 -21.85 -5.71 -0.04
CA ALA A 108 -22.76 -5.46 1.06
C ALA A 108 -21.97 -5.17 2.35
N GLY A 109 -22.56 -4.40 3.26
CA GLY A 109 -22.02 -4.17 4.60
C GLY A 109 -21.69 -5.47 5.32
N ASP A 110 -20.56 -5.44 6.02
CA ASP A 110 -20.02 -6.55 6.84
C ASP A 110 -19.80 -7.84 6.03
N SER A 111 -19.39 -7.69 4.76
CA SER A 111 -19.14 -8.80 3.86
C SER A 111 -17.70 -8.79 3.31
N SER A 112 -17.28 -9.95 2.85
CA SER A 112 -16.03 -10.13 2.10
C SER A 112 -16.25 -11.11 0.96
N ILE A 113 -15.57 -10.86 -0.16
CA ILE A 113 -15.62 -11.69 -1.37
C ILE A 113 -14.20 -12.10 -1.71
N THR A 114 -13.96 -13.41 -1.81
CA THR A 114 -12.69 -13.92 -2.36
C THR A 114 -12.71 -13.75 -3.87
N LEU A 115 -11.66 -13.15 -4.41
CA LEU A 115 -11.56 -12.89 -5.84
C LEU A 115 -11.07 -14.14 -6.56
N ASP A 116 -11.96 -14.78 -7.31
CA ASP A 116 -11.59 -15.89 -8.18
C ASP A 116 -10.62 -15.41 -9.27
N GLY A 117 -9.57 -16.19 -9.54
CA GLY A 117 -8.53 -15.86 -10.51
C GLY A 117 -7.44 -14.92 -10.02
N VAL A 118 -7.64 -14.20 -8.91
CA VAL A 118 -6.60 -13.35 -8.30
C VAL A 118 -6.02 -14.04 -7.07
N ARG A 119 -4.87 -14.69 -7.25
CA ARG A 119 -4.21 -15.49 -6.19
C ARG A 119 -2.71 -15.44 -6.34
N GLY A 120 -1.99 -15.37 -5.22
CA GLY A 120 -0.53 -15.48 -5.23
C GLY A 120 0.14 -14.58 -4.19
N ASN A 121 1.47 -14.58 -4.23
CA ASN A 121 2.34 -13.75 -3.40
C ASN A 121 3.33 -12.93 -4.24
N ARG A 122 2.99 -12.71 -5.51
CA ARG A 122 3.73 -11.92 -6.51
C ARG A 122 2.72 -11.28 -7.45
N LEU A 123 2.10 -10.19 -6.98
CA LEU A 123 0.96 -9.59 -7.64
C LEU A 123 1.14 -8.08 -7.80
N GLU A 124 0.65 -7.55 -8.89
CA GLU A 124 0.22 -6.16 -8.99
C GLU A 124 -1.31 -6.17 -9.06
N ILE A 125 -1.97 -5.32 -8.27
CA ILE A 125 -3.42 -5.15 -8.24
C ILE A 125 -3.71 -3.66 -8.36
N ARG A 126 -4.51 -3.27 -9.32
CA ARG A 126 -5.07 -1.91 -9.46
C ARG A 126 -6.57 -2.00 -9.24
N ALA A 127 -7.08 -1.33 -8.21
CA ALA A 127 -8.49 -1.41 -7.83
C ALA A 127 -9.08 -0.01 -7.65
N VAL A 128 -10.26 0.22 -8.22
CA VAL A 128 -11.01 1.47 -8.11
C VAL A 128 -12.30 1.21 -7.34
N PHE A 129 -12.47 1.93 -6.24
CA PHE A 129 -13.64 1.81 -5.38
C PHE A 129 -14.42 3.10 -5.30
N SER A 130 -15.72 2.98 -5.07
CA SER A 130 -16.54 4.00 -4.43
C SER A 130 -17.21 3.41 -3.19
N TRP A 131 -17.80 4.26 -2.37
CA TRP A 131 -18.57 3.83 -1.22
C TRP A 131 -19.88 4.60 -1.13
N GLU A 132 -20.88 3.94 -0.58
CA GLU A 132 -22.18 4.55 -0.32
C GLU A 132 -22.35 4.76 1.18
N THR A 133 -22.38 3.66 1.93
CA THR A 133 -22.61 3.69 3.38
C THR A 133 -21.49 3.04 4.18
N ALA A 134 -20.52 2.41 3.53
CA ALA A 134 -19.38 1.78 4.20
C ALA A 134 -18.67 2.76 5.14
N GLU A 135 -18.28 2.28 6.32
CA GLU A 135 -17.36 3.00 7.22
C GLU A 135 -15.90 2.67 6.87
N GLU A 136 -15.68 1.47 6.32
CA GLU A 136 -14.39 1.01 5.86
C GLU A 136 -14.53 -0.03 4.76
N PHE A 137 -13.67 0.03 3.75
CA PHE A 137 -13.60 -0.98 2.70
C PHE A 137 -12.15 -1.19 2.25
N GLY A 138 -11.90 -2.19 1.41
CA GLY A 138 -10.61 -2.34 0.75
C GLY A 138 -10.30 -3.76 0.32
N LEU A 139 -9.01 -4.11 0.39
CA LEU A 139 -8.44 -5.36 -0.11
C LEU A 139 -7.72 -6.10 1.02
N SER A 140 -7.83 -7.42 1.05
CA SER A 140 -6.96 -8.29 1.84
C SER A 140 -6.13 -9.17 0.90
N VAL A 141 -4.82 -9.23 1.12
CA VAL A 141 -3.88 -10.05 0.34
C VAL A 141 -3.16 -11.04 1.25
N CYS A 142 -2.57 -12.08 0.64
CA CYS A 142 -1.92 -13.17 1.36
C CYS A 142 -2.85 -13.83 2.40
N CYS A 143 -4.13 -13.99 2.03
CA CYS A 143 -5.14 -14.57 2.92
C CYS A 143 -5.00 -16.10 2.97
N SER A 144 -4.93 -16.67 4.17
CA SER A 144 -5.11 -18.11 4.36
C SER A 144 -6.60 -18.50 4.27
N PRO A 145 -6.94 -19.73 3.87
CA PRO A 145 -8.34 -20.16 3.70
C PRO A 145 -9.21 -20.04 4.96
N ASP A 146 -8.61 -20.14 6.14
CA ASP A 146 -9.26 -20.01 7.45
C ASP A 146 -9.14 -18.59 8.05
N GLY A 147 -8.55 -17.65 7.30
CA GLY A 147 -8.32 -16.27 7.74
C GLY A 147 -7.21 -16.09 8.80
N ALA A 148 -6.49 -17.14 9.21
CA ALA A 148 -5.41 -17.03 10.20
C ALA A 148 -4.32 -16.02 9.81
N GLU A 149 -3.95 -15.96 8.52
CA GLU A 149 -3.04 -14.96 7.96
C GLU A 149 -3.77 -14.07 6.95
N GLN A 150 -3.50 -12.77 7.01
CA GLN A 150 -3.89 -11.78 6.00
C GLN A 150 -3.13 -10.47 6.20
N THR A 151 -2.95 -9.72 5.11
CA THR A 151 -2.50 -8.32 5.13
C THR A 151 -3.61 -7.46 4.54
N MET A 152 -4.13 -6.51 5.30
CA MET A 152 -5.29 -5.71 4.87
C MET A 152 -4.87 -4.30 4.45
N ILE A 153 -5.35 -3.86 3.31
CA ILE A 153 -5.30 -2.50 2.81
C ILE A 153 -6.69 -1.92 3.05
N ARG A 154 -6.82 -1.07 4.07
CA ARG A 154 -8.11 -0.58 4.58
C ARG A 154 -8.23 0.91 4.27
N PHE A 155 -9.36 1.32 3.74
CA PHE A 155 -9.72 2.72 3.56
C PHE A 155 -10.89 3.06 4.47
N ASN A 156 -10.58 3.74 5.58
CA ASN A 156 -11.57 4.16 6.55
C ASN A 156 -12.10 5.55 6.14
N VAL A 157 -13.40 5.62 5.89
CA VAL A 157 -14.01 6.83 5.34
C VAL A 157 -14.39 7.86 6.39
N ASN A 158 -14.35 7.47 7.66
CA ASN A 158 -14.78 8.29 8.77
C ASN A 158 -13.88 8.10 9.99
N PRO A 159 -12.60 8.49 9.89
CA PRO A 159 -11.63 8.18 10.94
C PRO A 159 -11.85 8.96 12.24
N ASN A 160 -12.70 10.00 12.22
CA ASN A 160 -12.82 10.97 13.32
C ASN A 160 -14.23 11.12 13.90
N ASP A 161 -15.31 10.66 13.23
CA ASP A 161 -16.68 10.89 13.73
C ASP A 161 -17.74 9.94 13.13
N SER A 162 -17.92 8.75 13.70
CA SER A 162 -18.93 7.76 13.26
C SER A 162 -20.40 8.19 13.46
N THR A 163 -20.67 9.40 13.96
CA THR A 163 -22.04 9.84 14.31
C THR A 163 -22.64 10.81 13.29
N GLN A 164 -21.82 11.40 12.42
CA GLN A 164 -22.28 12.32 11.39
C GLN A 164 -22.64 11.61 10.07
N PRO A 165 -23.66 12.11 9.34
CA PRO A 165 -23.93 11.71 7.97
C PRO A 165 -22.71 11.88 7.07
N GLN A 166 -22.50 10.94 6.13
CA GLN A 166 -21.27 10.89 5.32
C GLN A 166 -21.03 12.15 4.46
N ASP A 167 -22.11 12.78 4.00
CA ASP A 167 -22.09 14.03 3.22
C ASP A 167 -21.65 15.25 4.02
N ARG A 168 -21.54 15.13 5.36
CA ARG A 168 -21.08 16.19 6.27
C ARG A 168 -19.68 15.97 6.84
N LEU A 169 -19.10 14.81 6.58
CA LEU A 169 -17.73 14.52 7.01
C LEU A 169 -16.76 15.41 6.24
N GLY A 170 -15.76 15.96 6.94
CA GLY A 170 -14.62 16.60 6.30
C GLY A 170 -13.90 15.64 5.35
N PRO A 171 -13.03 16.12 4.44
CA PRO A 171 -12.43 15.29 3.40
C PRO A 171 -11.38 14.28 3.92
N ASP A 172 -11.01 14.34 5.19
CA ASP A 172 -9.97 13.47 5.74
C ASP A 172 -10.45 12.02 5.86
N ARG A 173 -9.74 11.13 5.18
CA ARG A 173 -9.89 9.66 5.22
C ARG A 173 -8.62 9.04 5.76
N LEU A 174 -8.65 7.79 6.18
CA LEU A 174 -7.47 7.07 6.65
C LEU A 174 -7.22 5.83 5.80
N LEU A 175 -6.09 5.83 5.09
CA LEU A 175 -5.56 4.63 4.43
C LEU A 175 -4.66 3.89 5.42
N VAL A 176 -4.86 2.59 5.58
CA VAL A 176 -4.15 1.74 6.53
C VAL A 176 -3.62 0.49 5.83
N LEU A 177 -2.33 0.21 5.99
CA LEU A 177 -1.72 -1.08 5.67
C LEU A 177 -1.56 -1.86 6.97
N ASP A 178 -2.54 -2.73 7.24
CA ASP A 178 -2.64 -3.56 8.42
C ASP A 178 -1.92 -4.89 8.23
N VAL A 179 -0.86 -5.07 9.01
CA VAL A 179 -0.02 -6.26 8.97
C VAL A 179 -0.08 -7.08 10.27
N THR A 180 -0.97 -6.71 11.20
CA THR A 180 -1.04 -7.32 12.54
C THR A 180 -1.17 -8.85 12.45
N ARG A 181 -1.91 -9.31 11.44
CA ARG A 181 -2.16 -10.72 11.10
C ARG A 181 -1.44 -11.19 9.82
N SER A 182 -0.41 -10.47 9.36
CA SER A 182 0.33 -10.85 8.14
C SER A 182 1.16 -12.13 8.25
N SER A 183 1.27 -12.70 9.46
CA SER A 183 2.00 -13.94 9.72
C SER A 183 1.52 -14.63 10.99
N VAL A 184 1.45 -15.96 11.03
CA VAL A 184 1.30 -16.73 12.29
C VAL A 184 2.66 -17.04 12.94
N SER A 185 3.77 -16.76 12.26
CA SER A 185 5.10 -17.07 12.78
C SER A 185 5.52 -16.12 13.91
N GLN A 186 6.01 -16.70 15.01
CA GLN A 186 6.61 -15.98 16.13
C GLN A 186 8.00 -15.40 15.78
N GLU A 187 8.53 -15.70 14.59
CA GLU A 187 9.79 -15.16 14.08
C GLU A 187 9.66 -13.73 13.54
N VAL A 188 8.42 -13.28 13.34
CA VAL A 188 8.06 -11.99 12.75
C VAL A 188 7.69 -11.02 13.87
N LYS A 189 8.60 -10.10 14.16
CA LYS A 189 8.36 -8.99 15.11
C LYS A 189 7.53 -7.86 14.50
N ASN A 190 7.39 -7.83 13.18
CA ASN A 190 6.70 -6.75 12.49
C ASN A 190 5.18 -6.86 12.61
N ARG A 191 4.57 -6.13 13.55
CA ARG A 191 3.14 -6.24 13.86
C ARG A 191 2.37 -4.92 13.86
N GLU A 192 3.06 -3.79 13.72
CA GLU A 192 2.47 -2.44 13.78
C GLU A 192 1.95 -2.01 12.41
N SER A 193 0.70 -1.58 12.28
CA SER A 193 0.16 -1.12 11.00
C SER A 193 0.76 0.22 10.57
N GLN A 194 0.85 0.47 9.26
CA GLN A 194 1.13 1.81 8.73
C GLN A 194 -0.17 2.50 8.35
N ARG A 195 -0.22 3.83 8.47
CA ARG A 195 -1.40 4.61 8.11
C ARG A 195 -1.06 6.01 7.66
N CYS A 196 -1.88 6.57 6.78
CA CYS A 196 -1.80 7.96 6.35
C CYS A 196 -3.19 8.57 6.16
N THR A 197 -3.27 9.87 6.44
CA THR A 197 -4.46 10.65 6.09
C THR A 197 -4.44 10.91 4.59
N VAL A 198 -5.58 10.68 3.94
CA VAL A 198 -5.82 10.97 2.53
C VAL A 198 -6.96 11.99 2.48
N ALA A 199 -6.74 13.15 1.88
CA ALA A 199 -7.82 14.09 1.60
C ALA A 199 -8.60 13.57 0.38
N HIS A 200 -9.84 13.13 0.58
CA HIS A 200 -10.65 12.49 -0.45
C HIS A 200 -12.14 12.68 -0.12
N SER A 201 -12.87 13.37 -1.00
CA SER A 201 -14.23 13.83 -0.70
C SER A 201 -15.25 12.72 -0.82
N TYR A 202 -16.39 12.87 -0.11
CA TYR A 202 -17.52 11.95 -0.30
C TYR A 202 -18.01 11.98 -1.76
N GLY A 203 -18.30 10.79 -2.32
CA GLY A 203 -18.75 10.62 -3.70
C GLY A 203 -17.64 10.51 -4.75
N GLU A 204 -16.37 10.67 -4.38
CA GLU A 204 -15.23 10.47 -5.29
C GLU A 204 -14.73 9.03 -5.25
N THR A 205 -14.25 8.50 -6.39
CA THR A 205 -13.63 7.17 -6.42
C THR A 205 -12.19 7.19 -5.91
N ILE A 206 -11.77 6.16 -5.18
CA ILE A 206 -10.39 5.96 -4.76
C ILE A 206 -9.73 4.87 -5.61
N GLU A 207 -8.56 5.17 -6.19
CA GLU A 207 -7.71 4.17 -6.83
C GLU A 207 -6.61 3.71 -5.86
N LEU A 208 -6.50 2.40 -5.69
CA LEU A 208 -5.42 1.73 -4.97
C LEU A 208 -4.60 0.88 -5.96
N ARG A 209 -3.28 1.11 -5.99
CA ARG A 209 -2.34 0.26 -6.72
C ARG A 209 -1.44 -0.46 -5.71
N VAL A 210 -1.62 -1.77 -5.60
CA VAL A 210 -1.03 -2.63 -4.58
C VAL A 210 -0.06 -3.60 -5.24
N PHE A 211 1.18 -3.62 -4.77
CA PHE A 211 2.18 -4.60 -5.15
C PHE A 211 2.45 -5.55 -3.98
N VAL A 212 2.37 -6.83 -4.26
CA VAL A 212 2.64 -7.92 -3.33
C VAL A 212 3.84 -8.69 -3.85
N ASP A 213 4.87 -8.85 -3.04
CA ASP A 213 5.92 -9.86 -3.24
C ASP A 213 6.00 -10.71 -1.96
N ARG A 214 6.76 -11.81 -2.00
CA ARG A 214 6.84 -12.86 -0.98
C ARG A 214 7.04 -12.34 0.44
N SER A 215 7.58 -11.13 0.58
CA SER A 215 7.89 -10.55 1.88
C SER A 215 7.63 -9.05 2.00
N VAL A 216 6.84 -8.46 1.10
CA VAL A 216 6.52 -7.02 1.14
C VAL A 216 5.15 -6.76 0.50
N VAL A 217 4.44 -5.78 1.04
CA VAL A 217 3.31 -5.13 0.38
C VAL A 217 3.60 -3.63 0.27
N GLU A 218 3.47 -3.08 -0.93
CA GLU A 218 3.57 -1.64 -1.22
C GLU A 218 2.26 -1.16 -1.84
N VAL A 219 1.70 -0.07 -1.29
CA VAL A 219 0.39 0.48 -1.64
C VAL A 219 0.58 1.92 -2.06
N PHE A 220 0.10 2.24 -3.24
CA PHE A 220 0.05 3.59 -3.80
C PHE A 220 -1.41 4.01 -3.94
N ALA A 221 -1.73 5.23 -3.51
CA ALA A 221 -3.08 5.77 -3.60
C ALA A 221 -3.08 7.24 -4.06
N GLN A 222 -3.95 7.56 -5.02
CA GLN A 222 -4.18 8.91 -5.56
C GLN A 222 -2.88 9.66 -5.95
N GLY A 223 -1.91 8.96 -6.54
CA GLY A 223 -0.67 9.54 -7.03
C GLY A 223 0.27 10.14 -5.97
N GLY A 224 -0.13 10.30 -4.70
CA GLY A 224 0.64 11.02 -3.68
C GLY A 224 0.83 10.28 -2.35
N HIS A 225 0.16 9.16 -2.14
CA HIS A 225 0.21 8.42 -0.89
C HIS A 225 0.87 7.07 -1.09
N TYR A 226 1.78 6.72 -0.17
CA TYR A 226 2.54 5.47 -0.19
C TYR A 226 2.59 4.85 1.20
N LEU A 227 2.21 3.57 1.29
CA LEU A 227 2.44 2.71 2.45
C LEU A 227 3.23 1.49 2.00
N GLY A 228 4.30 1.14 2.70
CA GLY A 228 5.17 0.06 2.29
C GLY A 228 5.70 -0.71 3.49
N LYS A 229 5.42 -2.01 3.52
CA LYS A 229 5.70 -2.83 4.69
C LYS A 229 6.19 -4.23 4.37
N ARG A 230 7.22 -4.67 5.11
CA ARG A 230 7.63 -6.08 5.12
C ARG A 230 6.54 -6.96 5.74
N ILE A 231 6.18 -8.04 5.05
CA ILE A 231 5.31 -9.10 5.55
C ILE A 231 6.04 -10.43 5.47
N TYR A 232 5.59 -11.45 6.20
CA TYR A 232 6.16 -12.80 6.12
C TYR A 232 5.08 -13.85 6.37
N PRO A 233 4.10 -14.02 5.48
CA PRO A 233 3.14 -15.11 5.57
C PRO A 233 3.91 -16.43 5.72
N ALA A 234 3.62 -17.16 6.79
CA ALA A 234 4.33 -18.38 7.15
C ALA A 234 3.72 -19.60 6.48
N ARG A 235 2.45 -19.51 6.06
CA ARG A 235 1.77 -20.64 5.45
C ARG A 235 1.89 -20.59 3.92
N PRO A 236 2.13 -21.73 3.27
CA PRO A 236 2.22 -21.79 1.81
C PRO A 236 0.87 -21.60 1.11
N ASP A 237 -0.25 -21.73 1.84
CA ASP A 237 -1.61 -21.55 1.33
C ASP A 237 -2.18 -20.14 1.54
N SER A 238 -1.41 -19.23 2.17
CA SER A 238 -1.73 -17.81 2.35
C SER A 238 -1.58 -17.02 1.04
N LEU A 239 -2.40 -17.36 0.06
CA LEU A 239 -2.32 -16.85 -1.31
C LEU A 239 -3.61 -16.17 -1.77
N GLY A 240 -4.67 -16.20 -0.97
CA GLY A 240 -5.96 -15.61 -1.34
C GLY A 240 -5.90 -14.08 -1.40
N VAL A 241 -6.74 -13.52 -2.28
CA VAL A 241 -7.05 -12.10 -2.32
C VAL A 241 -8.55 -11.93 -2.10
N GLN A 242 -8.92 -10.98 -1.26
CA GLN A 242 -10.31 -10.67 -0.94
C GLN A 242 -10.54 -9.17 -1.05
N ILE A 243 -11.78 -8.79 -1.35
CA ILE A 243 -12.30 -7.45 -1.13
C ILE A 243 -13.31 -7.50 0.01
N PHE A 244 -13.47 -6.40 0.75
CA PHE A 244 -14.37 -6.35 1.89
C PHE A 244 -15.00 -4.96 2.05
N SER A 245 -16.14 -4.93 2.75
CA SER A 245 -16.78 -3.72 3.23
C SER A 245 -17.29 -3.94 4.67
N LEU A 246 -17.15 -2.93 5.51
CA LEU A 246 -17.53 -2.94 6.93
C LEU A 246 -18.40 -1.73 7.25
N GLY A 247 -19.43 -1.92 8.06
CA GLY A 247 -20.33 -0.85 8.50
C GLY A 247 -21.27 -0.30 7.43
N GLY A 248 -21.21 -0.80 6.20
CA GLY A 248 -22.12 -0.43 5.10
C GLY A 248 -21.58 -0.82 3.73
N ASP A 249 -22.25 -0.34 2.69
CA ASP A 249 -22.05 -0.80 1.31
C ASP A 249 -20.95 -0.03 0.59
N ALA A 250 -20.19 -0.75 -0.24
CA ALA A 250 -19.17 -0.21 -1.14
C ALA A 250 -19.26 -0.87 -2.52
N THR A 251 -18.70 -0.22 -3.54
CA THR A 251 -18.62 -0.76 -4.90
C THR A 251 -17.16 -0.81 -5.34
N LEU A 252 -16.73 -1.98 -5.80
CA LEU A 252 -15.53 -2.11 -6.63
C LEU A 252 -15.94 -1.89 -8.09
N HIS A 253 -15.57 -0.75 -8.66
CA HIS A 253 -15.87 -0.41 -10.06
C HIS A 253 -15.01 -1.21 -11.02
N SER A 254 -13.70 -1.29 -10.75
CA SER A 254 -12.77 -2.05 -11.56
C SER A 254 -11.64 -2.61 -10.72
N LEU A 255 -11.18 -3.80 -11.09
CA LEU A 255 -9.96 -4.39 -10.61
C LEU A 255 -9.22 -5.03 -11.76
N GLU A 256 -7.97 -4.64 -11.93
CA GLU A 256 -7.01 -5.30 -12.81
C GLU A 256 -5.92 -5.91 -11.94
N ALA A 257 -5.54 -7.16 -12.22
CA ALA A 257 -4.48 -7.83 -11.51
C ALA A 257 -3.56 -8.58 -12.46
N TRP A 258 -2.29 -8.66 -12.09
CA TRP A 258 -1.26 -9.38 -12.84
C TRP A 258 -0.39 -10.17 -11.87
N GLU A 259 -0.01 -11.37 -12.28
CA GLU A 259 1.14 -12.03 -11.68
C GLU A 259 2.43 -11.32 -12.12
N MET A 260 3.37 -11.16 -11.19
CA MET A 260 4.63 -10.47 -11.46
C MET A 260 5.79 -11.45 -11.60
N ASP A 261 6.47 -11.38 -12.75
CA ASP A 261 7.67 -12.17 -13.04
C ASP A 261 8.84 -11.82 -12.13
N ALA A 262 9.79 -12.76 -12.00
CA ALA A 262 11.00 -12.52 -11.24
C ALA A 262 11.97 -11.61 -12.02
N ILE A 263 12.61 -10.67 -11.31
CA ILE A 263 13.71 -9.87 -11.86
C ILE A 263 15.05 -10.61 -11.88
N TRP A 264 15.10 -11.78 -11.25
CA TRP A 264 16.29 -12.64 -11.23
C TRP A 264 16.22 -13.63 -12.38
N PRO A 265 17.35 -13.93 -13.05
CA PRO A 265 17.40 -15.03 -14.00
C PRO A 265 16.99 -16.32 -13.28
N ILE A 266 15.94 -16.95 -13.76
CA ILE A 266 15.44 -18.25 -13.29
C ILE A 266 16.15 -19.37 -14.04
#